data_AF-A0A5C7ELW9-F1
#
_entry.id   AF-A0A5C7ELW9-F1
#
_cell.length_a   1.000
_cell.length_b   1.000
_cell.length_c   1.000
_cell.angle_alpha   90.00
_cell.angle_beta   90.00
_cell.angle_gamma   90.00
#
_symmetry.space_group_name_H-M   'P 1'
#
loop_
_entity.id
_entity.type
_entity.pdbx_description
1 polymer ?
#
loop_
_entity_poly.entity_id
_entity_poly.type
_entity_poly.pdbx_seq_one_letter_code
_entity_poly.pdbx_strand_id
1 'polypeptide(L)'
;MEERKPEGNPLIVLAAGGFLGGLIAGGNNAGLFWFAALSLGCAYGLLVLLGHVAKGTQDHWIGTILGLSTFVPLPCGLIGMMIGKSIWGSP
;
A
#
# COMPACT_ATOMS: atom_id res chain seq x y z
N MET A 1 -0.50 0.03 26.62
CA MET A 1 -0.62 -0.70 25.35
C MET A 1 0.79 -1.12 25.00
N GLU A 2 1.10 -2.42 24.96
CA GLU A 2 2.43 -2.91 24.59
C GLU A 2 2.85 -2.28 23.25
N GLU A 3 4.00 -1.60 23.22
CA GLU A 3 4.66 -1.21 21.99
C GLU A 3 5.03 -2.48 21.24
N ARG A 4 4.20 -2.90 20.27
CA ARG A 4 4.59 -3.93 19.32
C ARG A 4 5.84 -3.45 18.61
N LYS A 5 6.93 -4.22 18.72
CA LYS A 5 8.11 -4.00 17.87
C LYS A 5 7.66 -4.06 16.41
N PRO A 6 8.05 -3.11 15.57
CA PRO A 6 7.70 -3.12 14.16
C PRO A 6 8.22 -4.40 13.50
N GLU A 7 7.34 -5.14 12.85
CA GLU A 7 7.69 -6.43 12.24
C GLU A 7 8.12 -6.25 10.77
N GLY A 8 9.41 -6.47 10.50
CA GLY A 8 9.96 -6.41 9.15
C GLY A 8 10.34 -5.00 8.68
N ASN A 9 10.98 -4.95 7.50
CA ASN A 9 11.46 -3.70 6.93
C ASN A 9 10.27 -2.87 6.40
N PRO A 10 10.09 -1.61 6.81
CA PRO A 10 8.96 -0.77 6.39
C PRO A 10 8.83 -0.63 4.88
N LEU A 11 9.94 -0.68 4.13
CA LEU A 11 9.91 -0.63 2.66
C LEU A 11 9.24 -1.88 2.06
N ILE A 12 9.47 -3.05 2.64
CA ILE A 12 8.87 -4.31 2.19
C ILE A 12 7.37 -4.28 2.50
N VAL A 13 7.00 -3.76 3.67
CA VAL A 13 5.60 -3.60 4.08
C VAL A 13 4.84 -2.65 3.15
N LEU A 14 5.47 -1.52 2.79
CA LEU A 14 4.97 -0.58 1.78
C LEU A 14 4.79 -1.25 0.42
N ALA A 15 5.81 -1.96 -0.07
CA ALA A 15 5.75 -2.65 -1.36
C ALA A 15 4.65 -3.73 -1.39
N ALA A 16 4.55 -4.53 -0.33
CA ALA A 16 3.56 -5.59 -0.20
C ALA A 16 2.14 -5.01 -0.17
N GLY A 17 1.90 -3.97 0.63
CA GLY A 17 0.57 -3.35 0.69
C GLY A 17 0.21 -2.64 -0.62
N GLY A 18 1.16 -1.97 -1.27
CA GLY A 18 0.96 -1.39 -2.60
C GLY A 18 0.60 -2.43 -3.64
N PHE A 19 1.35 -3.54 -3.69
CA PHE A 19 1.10 -4.66 -4.59
C PHE A 19 -0.29 -5.28 -4.38
N LEU A 20 -0.67 -5.53 -3.13
CA LEU A 20 -1.99 -6.07 -2.78
C LEU A 20 -3.13 -5.13 -3.21
N GLY A 21 -3.00 -3.84 -2.90
CA GLY A 21 -3.98 -2.83 -3.32
C GLY A 21 -4.08 -2.72 -4.84
N GLY A 22 -2.95 -2.80 -5.54
CA GLY A 22 -2.88 -2.87 -6.99
C GLY A 22 -3.58 -4.08 -7.57
N LEU A 23 -3.35 -5.27 -7.01
CA LEU A 23 -3.95 -6.52 -7.45
C LEU A 23 -5.48 -6.52 -7.27
N ILE A 24 -5.98 -5.97 -6.17
CA ILE A 24 -7.42 -5.75 -5.96
C ILE A 24 -7.97 -4.73 -6.96
N ALA A 25 -7.26 -3.63 -7.20
CA ALA A 25 -7.68 -2.61 -8.16
C ALA A 25 -7.73 -3.16 -9.60
N GLY A 26 -6.74 -3.97 -9.98
CA GLY A 26 -6.68 -4.62 -11.30
C GLY A 26 -7.81 -5.61 -11.51
N GLY A 27 -8.06 -6.45 -10.51
CA GLY A 27 -9.16 -7.41 -10.53
C GLY A 27 -10.55 -6.81 -10.69
N ASN A 28 -10.76 -5.63 -10.12
CA ASN A 28 -12.04 -4.90 -10.20
C ASN A 28 -12.10 -3.93 -11.39
N ASN A 29 -11.12 -3.95 -12.30
CA ASN A 29 -11.01 -2.99 -13.40
C ASN A 29 -11.16 -1.53 -12.96
N ALA A 30 -10.60 -1.20 -11.80
CA ALA A 30 -10.71 0.11 -11.22
C ALA A 30 -9.92 1.16 -12.03
N GLY A 31 -10.44 2.39 -12.09
CA GLY A 31 -9.74 3.52 -12.71
C GLY A 31 -8.50 3.97 -11.93
N LEU A 32 -7.69 4.84 -12.52
CA LEU A 32 -6.43 5.35 -11.94
C LEU A 32 -6.59 5.92 -10.52
N PHE A 33 -7.67 6.65 -10.25
CA PHE A 33 -7.95 7.20 -8.92
C PHE A 33 -8.22 6.10 -7.89
N TRP A 34 -8.99 5.07 -8.26
CA TRP A 34 -9.26 3.96 -7.35
C TRP A 34 -8.04 3.08 -7.13
N PHE A 35 -7.25 2.87 -8.17
CA PHE A 35 -5.95 2.22 -8.08
C PHE A 35 -5.03 2.91 -7.06
N ALA A 36 -4.90 4.23 -7.16
CA ALA A 36 -4.06 5.00 -6.24
C ALA A 36 -4.60 4.89 -4.81
N ALA A 37 -5.90 5.10 -4.60
CA ALA A 37 -6.50 5.01 -3.28
C ALA A 37 -6.36 3.61 -2.64
N LEU A 38 -6.55 2.53 -3.41
CA LEU A 38 -6.40 1.16 -2.92
C LEU A 38 -4.95 0.80 -2.62
N SER A 39 -4.02 1.15 -3.50
CA SER A 39 -2.58 0.88 -3.31
C SER A 39 -2.02 1.63 -2.11
N LEU A 40 -2.39 2.90 -1.96
CA LEU A 40 -2.01 3.74 -0.81
C LEU A 40 -2.68 3.28 0.48
N GLY A 41 -3.98 2.98 0.42
CA GLY A 41 -4.77 2.51 1.55
C GLY A 41 -4.27 1.16 2.08
N CYS A 42 -3.98 0.20 1.22
CA CYS A 42 -3.41 -1.09 1.62
C CYS A 42 -1.99 -0.96 2.17
N ALA A 43 -1.14 -0.13 1.57
CA ALA A 43 0.20 0.14 2.09
C ALA A 43 0.17 0.77 3.49
N TYR A 44 -0.67 1.79 3.69
CA TYR A 44 -0.86 2.41 4.99
C TYR A 44 -1.46 1.43 6.00
N GLY A 45 -2.49 0.68 5.60
CA GLY A 45 -3.13 -0.34 6.43
C GLY A 45 -2.13 -1.39 6.91
N LEU A 46 -1.23 -1.87 6.03
CA LEU A 46 -0.19 -2.83 6.40
C LEU A 46 0.83 -2.24 7.39
N LEU A 47 1.26 -0.99 7.19
CA LEU A 47 2.16 -0.31 8.13
C LEU A 47 1.51 -0.13 9.52
N VAL A 48 0.22 0.19 9.57
CA VAL A 48 -0.54 0.27 10.83
C VAL A 48 -0.63 -1.10 11.49
N LEU A 49 -0.92 -2.15 10.71
CA LEU A 49 -1.14 -3.51 11.21
C LEU A 49 0.15 -4.16 11.74
N LEU A 50 1.30 -3.86 11.11
CA LEU A 50 2.62 -4.34 11.54
C LEU A 50 3.32 -3.42 12.56
N GLY A 51 2.61 -2.41 13.06
CA GLY A 51 3.08 -1.57 14.16
C GLY A 51 4.13 -0.52 13.76
N HIS A 52 4.30 -0.24 12.46
CA HIS A 52 5.19 0.83 11.98
C HIS A 52 4.61 2.23 12.19
N VAL A 53 3.34 2.36 12.57
CA VAL A 53 2.69 3.66 12.85
C VAL A 53 2.51 3.84 14.36
N ALA A 54 3.43 4.58 14.98
CA ALA A 54 3.32 5.01 16.38
C ALA A 54 2.46 6.28 16.50
N LYS A 55 1.58 6.32 17.53
CA LYS A 55 0.57 7.39 17.76
C LYS A 55 1.13 8.81 18.02
N GLY A 56 2.45 9.02 18.04
CA GLY A 56 3.08 10.28 18.48
C GLY A 56 3.69 11.17 17.38
N THR A 57 3.77 10.71 16.13
CA THR A 57 4.50 11.40 15.05
C THR A 57 3.70 11.45 13.74
N GLN A 58 2.40 11.76 13.81
CA GLN A 58 1.51 11.69 12.64
C GLN A 58 1.93 12.64 11.50
N ASP A 59 2.40 13.85 11.79
CA ASP A 59 2.64 14.86 10.75
C ASP A 59 3.87 14.59 9.88
N HIS A 60 4.97 14.13 10.47
CA HIS A 60 6.18 13.77 9.71
C HIS A 60 5.98 12.49 8.88
N TRP A 61 5.24 11.53 9.41
CA TRP A 61 5.02 10.25 8.73
C TRP A 61 4.00 10.34 7.60
N ILE A 62 3.00 11.21 7.68
CA ILE A 62 2.07 11.42 6.56
C ILE A 62 2.81 11.98 5.33
N GLY A 63 3.73 12.92 5.52
CA GLY A 63 4.56 13.44 4.43
C GLY A 63 5.53 12.42 3.85
N THR A 64 6.15 11.59 4.71
CA THR A 64 7.00 10.47 4.29
C THR A 64 6.20 9.38 3.61
N ILE A 65 5.01 9.04 4.12
CA ILE A 65 4.12 8.05 3.54
C ILE A 65 3.59 8.57 2.22
N LEU A 66 3.10 9.80 2.09
CA LEU A 66 2.67 10.37 0.79
C LEU A 66 3.83 10.54 -0.20
N GLY A 67 5.02 10.95 0.26
CA GLY A 67 6.22 11.12 -0.56
C GLY A 67 6.81 9.79 -1.05
N LEU A 68 7.13 8.86 -0.15
CA LEU A 68 7.63 7.51 -0.50
C LEU A 68 6.56 6.63 -1.11
N SER A 69 5.28 6.86 -0.83
CA SER A 69 4.23 6.05 -1.44
C SER A 69 4.14 6.26 -2.95
N THR A 70 4.56 7.43 -3.42
CA THR A 70 4.66 7.69 -4.86
C THR A 70 5.78 6.87 -5.53
N PHE A 71 6.80 6.48 -4.77
CA PHE A 71 7.99 5.79 -5.30
C PHE A 71 7.99 4.26 -5.12
N VAL A 72 7.32 3.71 -4.10
CA VAL A 72 7.37 2.26 -3.81
C VAL A 72 6.01 1.58 -4.03
N PRO A 73 4.94 1.89 -3.29
CA PRO A 73 3.66 1.22 -3.43
C PRO A 73 2.92 1.55 -4.74
N LEU A 74 3.11 2.72 -5.37
CA LEU A 74 2.49 2.96 -6.69
C LEU A 74 3.13 2.10 -7.81
N PRO A 75 4.47 2.02 -7.97
CA PRO A 75 5.06 1.09 -8.93
C PRO A 75 4.76 -0.38 -8.62
N CYS A 76 4.87 -0.80 -7.35
CA CYS A 76 4.51 -2.16 -6.94
C CYS A 76 3.02 -2.45 -7.17
N GLY A 77 2.16 -1.47 -6.89
CA GLY A 77 0.74 -1.54 -7.16
C GLY A 77 0.43 -1.60 -8.65
N LEU A 78 1.16 -0.90 -9.51
CA LEU A 78 0.96 -0.97 -10.96
C LEU A 78 1.21 -2.39 -11.47
N ILE A 79 2.29 -3.03 -10.99
CA ILE A 79 2.58 -4.44 -11.29
C ILE A 79 1.44 -5.33 -10.76
N GLY A 80 1.00 -5.10 -9.52
CA GLY A 80 -0.16 -5.78 -8.95
C GLY A 80 -1.42 -5.63 -9.81
N MET A 81 -1.70 -4.44 -10.31
CA MET A 81 -2.86 -4.13 -11.15
C MET A 81 -2.81 -4.83 -12.50
N MET A 82 -1.65 -4.87 -13.14
CA MET A 82 -1.46 -5.62 -14.39
C MET A 82 -1.74 -7.12 -14.18
N ILE A 83 -1.25 -7.67 -13.07
CA ILE A 83 -1.48 -9.07 -12.70
C ILE A 83 -2.94 -9.31 -12.32
N GLY A 84 -3.55 -8.45 -11.51
CA GLY A 84 -4.96 -8.57 -11.12
C GLY A 84 -5.89 -8.56 -12.33
N LYS A 85 -5.60 -7.68 -13.31
CA LYS A 85 -6.32 -7.67 -14.60
C LYS A 85 -6.14 -8.97 -15.37
N SER A 86 -4.94 -9.52 -15.42
CA SER A 86 -4.67 -10.74 -16.19
C SER A 86 -5.24 -12.01 -15.56
N ILE A 87 -5.34 -12.08 -14.23
CA ILE A 87 -5.83 -13.30 -13.55
C ILE A 87 -7.36 -13.30 -13.46
N TRP A 88 -8.01 -12.19 -13.08
CA TRP A 88 -9.47 -12.18 -12.88
C TRP A 88 -10.14 -10.83 -13.19
N GLY A 89 -9.49 -9.95 -13.95
CA GLY A 89 -10.14 -8.73 -14.43
C GLY A 89 -11.27 -9.08 -15.40
N SER A 90 -12.51 -9.13 -14.91
CA SER A 90 -13.70 -9.32 -15.76
C SER A 90 -13.85 -8.15 -16.73
N PRO A 91 -13.97 -8.38 -18.06
CA PRO A 91 -14.02 -7.32 -19.08
C PRO A 91 -15.07 -6.24 -18.81
#